data_AF-A0A352BGQ1-F1
#
_entry.id   AF-A0A352BGQ1-F1
#
_cell.length_a   1.000
_cell.length_b   1.000
_cell.length_c   1.000
_cell.angle_alpha   90.00
_cell.angle_beta   90.00
_cell.angle_gamma   90.00
#
_symmetry.space_group_name_H-M   'P 1'
#
loop_
_entity.id
_entity.type
_entity.pdbx_description
1 polymer ?
#
loop_
_entity_poly.entity_id
_entity_poly.type
_entity_poly.pdbx_seq_one_letter_code
_entity_poly.pdbx_strand_id
1 'polypeptide(L)'
;IFDDSFSALDYQTDKNLRKVLETDLNDTTCIIVAQRIGTIKNCDNIIVVDNGKIVGMGKHDELLQNCSVYKDIALSQLSKEELENGTTK
;
A
#
# COMPACT_ATOMS: atom_id res chain seq x y z
N ILE A 1 8.06 12.39 3.88
CA ILE A 1 8.38 11.51 2.72
C ILE A 1 9.17 10.34 3.29
N PHE A 2 8.70 9.12 3.06
CA PHE A 2 9.32 7.89 3.53
C PHE A 2 9.75 7.07 2.31
N ASP A 3 11.05 6.81 2.16
CA ASP A 3 11.61 6.04 1.04
C ASP A 3 12.21 4.74 1.58
N ASP A 4 11.44 3.64 1.44
CA ASP A 4 11.76 2.31 1.96
C ASP A 4 12.15 2.25 3.46
N SER A 5 11.77 3.26 4.24
CA SER A 5 12.14 3.38 5.67
C SER A 5 11.52 2.29 6.56
N PHE A 6 10.58 1.53 6.01
CA PHE A 6 9.84 0.47 6.69
C PHE A 6 10.38 -0.94 6.35
N SER A 7 11.36 -1.08 5.44
CA SER A 7 11.83 -2.40 4.99
C SER A 7 12.49 -3.23 6.07
N ALA A 8 13.16 -2.57 7.02
CA ALA A 8 13.85 -3.17 8.16
C ALA A 8 12.92 -3.49 9.35
N LEU A 9 11.66 -3.05 9.30
CA LEU A 9 10.71 -3.29 10.37
C LEU A 9 9.96 -4.61 10.15
N ASP A 10 9.74 -5.33 11.25
CA ASP A 10 8.81 -6.46 11.26
C ASP A 10 7.37 -5.95 11.08
N TYR A 11 6.49 -6.86 10.67
CA TYR A 11 5.09 -6.55 10.34
C TYR A 11 4.33 -5.88 11.49
N GLN A 12 4.61 -6.28 12.74
CA GLN A 12 3.89 -5.75 13.90
C GLN A 12 4.37 -4.33 14.23
N THR A 13 5.68 -4.09 14.15
CA THR A 13 6.25 -2.75 14.33
C THR A 13 5.81 -1.79 13.23
N ASP A 14 5.78 -2.22 11.96
CA ASP A 14 5.29 -1.41 10.83
C ASP A 14 3.82 -1.00 11.04
N LYS A 15 2.95 -1.96 11.40
CA LYS A 15 1.53 -1.68 11.65
C LYS A 15 1.31 -0.70 12.80
N ASN A 16 2.08 -0.81 13.88
CA ASN A 16 1.97 0.11 15.01
C ASN A 16 2.45 1.51 14.61
N LEU A 17 3.56 1.60 13.88
CA LEU A 17 4.08 2.88 13.40
C LEU A 17 3.07 3.58 12.47
N ARG A 18 2.41 2.84 11.57
CA ARG A 18 1.34 3.39 10.70
C ARG A 18 0.20 4.01 11.50
N LYS A 19 -0.27 3.34 12.54
CA LYS A 19 -1.35 3.88 13.39
C LYS A 19 -0.95 5.20 14.05
N VAL A 20 0.29 5.30 14.52
CA VAL A 20 0.80 6.56 15.11
C VAL A 20 0.93 7.64 14.04
N LEU A 21 1.42 7.29 12.85
CA LEU A 21 1.51 8.25 11.73
C LEU A 21 0.11 8.73 11.29
N GLU A 22 -0.88 7.86 11.24
CA GLU A 22 -2.28 8.22 10.95
C GLU A 22 -2.85 9.19 12.00
N THR A 23 -2.57 8.99 13.28
CA THR A 23 -3.08 9.89 14.34
C THR A 23 -2.35 11.23 14.38
N ASP A 24 -1.03 11.23 14.23
CA ASP A 24 -0.19 12.40 14.47
C ASP A 24 -0.04 13.28 13.21
N LEU A 25 -0.31 12.73 12.02
CA LEU A 25 -0.12 13.41 10.72
C LEU A 25 -1.42 13.67 9.96
N ASN A 26 -2.58 13.67 10.63
CA ASN A 26 -3.90 13.82 10.00
C ASN A 26 -4.01 15.02 9.02
N ASP A 27 -3.31 16.12 9.27
CA ASP A 27 -3.31 17.32 8.40
C ASP A 27 -2.03 17.47 7.55
N THR A 28 -1.23 16.41 7.44
CA THR A 28 0.05 16.42 6.71
C THR A 28 0.01 15.46 5.54
N THR A 29 0.43 15.93 4.36
CA THR A 29 0.60 15.05 3.20
C THR A 29 1.76 14.08 3.43
N CYS A 30 1.43 12.79 3.51
CA CYS A 30 2.40 11.71 3.61
C CYS A 30 2.65 11.08 2.23
N ILE A 31 3.91 10.99 1.85
CA ILE A 31 4.35 10.27 0.64
C ILE A 31 5.19 9.09 1.09
N ILE A 32 4.81 7.89 0.66
CA ILE A 32 5.45 6.62 1.00
C ILE A 32 5.86 5.92 -0.30
N VAL A 33 7.14 5.62 -0.43
CA VAL A 33 7.67 4.73 -1.48
C VAL A 33 7.91 3.37 -0.84
N ALA A 34 7.25 2.34 -1.37
CA ALA A 34 7.32 1.00 -0.82
C ALA A 34 7.06 -0.07 -1.88
N GLN A 35 7.57 -1.27 -1.59
CA GLN A 35 7.45 -2.46 -2.43
C GLN A 35 6.45 -3.49 -1.88
N ARG A 36 6.05 -3.37 -0.61
CA ARG A 36 5.13 -4.31 0.06
C ARG A 36 3.69 -3.80 -0.02
N ILE A 37 2.74 -4.64 -0.44
CA ILE A 37 1.33 -4.24 -0.51
C ILE A 37 0.75 -3.94 0.87
N GLY A 38 1.11 -4.72 1.90
CA GLY A 38 0.64 -4.48 3.27
C GLY A 38 0.97 -3.08 3.80
N THR A 39 2.05 -2.47 3.30
CA THR A 39 2.44 -1.09 3.62
C THR A 39 1.48 -0.08 2.97
N ILE A 40 1.16 -0.25 1.69
CA ILE A 40 0.42 0.77 0.92
C ILE A 40 -1.09 0.53 0.83
N LYS A 41 -1.60 -0.62 1.32
CA LYS A 41 -3.00 -1.04 1.18
C LYS A 41 -4.01 0.02 1.67
N ASN A 42 -3.67 0.74 2.73
CA ASN A 42 -4.57 1.72 3.36
C ASN A 42 -4.34 3.16 2.87
N CYS A 43 -3.49 3.39 1.88
CA CYS A 43 -3.24 4.73 1.37
C CYS A 43 -4.47 5.28 0.61
N ASP A 44 -4.72 6.58 0.75
CA ASP A 44 -5.81 7.27 0.06
C ASP A 44 -5.66 7.25 -1.46
N ASN A 45 -4.40 7.27 -1.93
CA ASN A 45 -4.04 7.18 -3.33
C ASN A 45 -2.70 6.43 -3.47
N ILE A 46 -2.66 5.46 -4.36
CA ILE A 46 -1.49 4.65 -4.67
C ILE A 46 -1.11 4.93 -6.12
N ILE A 47 0.18 5.20 -6.38
CA ILE A 47 0.73 5.38 -7.73
C ILE A 47 1.60 4.18 -8.05
N VAL A 48 1.26 3.47 -9.12
CA VAL A 48 1.99 2.28 -9.58
C VAL A 48 2.93 2.69 -10.69
N VAL A 49 4.23 2.50 -10.47
CA VAL A 49 5.28 2.82 -11.43
C VAL A 49 5.89 1.53 -11.96
N ASP A 50 5.90 1.39 -13.28
CA ASP A 50 6.60 0.32 -13.99
C ASP A 50 7.46 0.92 -15.11
N ASN A 51 8.73 0.51 -15.20
CA ASN A 51 9.69 0.99 -16.20
C ASN A 51 9.73 2.53 -16.35
N GLY A 52 9.66 3.25 -15.22
CA GLY A 52 9.68 4.72 -15.18
C GLY A 52 8.39 5.40 -15.64
N LYS A 53 7.29 4.65 -15.81
CA LYS A 53 5.98 5.17 -16.20
C LYS A 53 4.93 4.86 -15.15
N ILE A 54 3.99 5.78 -14.97
CA ILE A 54 2.79 5.52 -14.16
C ILE A 54 1.87 4.62 -14.96
N VAL A 55 1.61 3.41 -14.44
CA VAL A 55 0.76 2.39 -15.06
C VAL A 55 -0.55 2.16 -14.32
N GLY A 56 -0.74 2.82 -13.17
CA GLY A 56 -1.97 2.80 -12.40
C GLY A 56 -1.96 3.88 -11.33
N MET A 57 -3.13 4.44 -11.02
CA MET A 57 -3.33 5.35 -9.90
C MET A 57 -4.73 5.17 -9.33
N GLY A 58 -4.86 5.14 -8.01
CA GLY A 58 -6.15 5.03 -7.33
C GLY A 58 -6.03 4.34 -5.98
N LYS A 59 -7.17 3.95 -5.41
CA LYS A 59 -7.21 3.17 -4.17
C LYS A 59 -6.84 1.71 -4.41
N HIS A 60 -6.53 0.99 -3.34
CA HIS A 60 -6.20 -0.44 -3.38
C HIS A 60 -7.22 -1.26 -4.19
N ASP A 61 -8.51 -1.13 -3.88
CA ASP A 61 -9.56 -1.91 -4.53
C ASP A 61 -9.74 -1.55 -6.02
N GLU A 62 -9.60 -0.27 -6.35
CA GLU A 62 -9.67 0.22 -7.73
C GLU A 62 -8.49 -0.33 -8.54
N LEU A 63 -7.28 -0.35 -7.97
CA LEU A 63 -6.09 -0.87 -8.62
C LEU A 63 -6.11 -2.39 -8.76
N LEU A 64 -6.68 -3.12 -7.79
CA LEU A 64 -6.89 -4.57 -7.92
C LEU A 64 -7.79 -4.94 -9.10
N GLN A 65 -8.74 -4.06 -9.44
CA GLN A 65 -9.66 -4.27 -10.56
C GLN A 65 -9.08 -3.75 -11.89
N ASN A 66 -8.43 -2.59 -11.88
CA ASN A 66 -8.12 -1.81 -13.08
C ASN A 66 -6.62 -1.78 -13.45
N CYS A 67 -5.72 -2.30 -12.61
CA CYS A 67 -4.29 -2.30 -12.86
C CYS A 67 -3.71 -3.72 -12.73
N SER A 68 -3.39 -4.35 -13.87
CA SER A 68 -2.83 -5.71 -13.90
C SER A 68 -1.50 -5.80 -13.15
N VAL A 69 -0.61 -4.82 -13.32
CA VAL A 69 0.69 -4.78 -12.62
C VAL A 69 0.50 -4.76 -11.11
N TYR A 70 -0.41 -3.92 -10.61
CA TYR A 70 -0.71 -3.88 -9.18
C TYR A 70 -1.28 -5.21 -8.68
N LYS A 71 -2.23 -5.77 -9.43
CA LYS A 71 -2.87 -7.04 -9.12
C LYS A 71 -1.85 -8.19 -9.06
N ASP A 72 -0.90 -8.25 -9.98
CA ASP A 72 0.14 -9.28 -10.00
C ASP A 72 1.07 -9.18 -8.78
N ILE A 73 1.44 -7.95 -8.40
CA ILE A 73 2.23 -7.69 -7.18
C ILE A 73 1.44 -8.13 -5.94
N ALA A 74 0.15 -7.78 -5.87
CA ALA A 74 -0.72 -8.14 -4.76
C ALA A 74 -0.90 -9.65 -4.64
N LEU A 75 -1.16 -10.35 -5.74
CA LEU A 75 -1.28 -11.81 -5.77
C LEU A 75 0.01 -12.53 -5.37
N SER A 76 1.17 -11.89 -5.57
CA SER A 76 2.48 -12.46 -5.22
C SER A 76 2.83 -12.27 -3.74
N GLN A 77 2.17 -11.36 -3.03
CA GLN A 77 2.53 -10.97 -1.65
C GLN A 77 1.42 -11.22 -0.63
N LEU A 78 0.17 -11.25 -1.05
CA LEU A 78 -0.98 -11.43 -0.18
C LEU A 78 -1.52 -12.85 -0.28
N SER A 79 -1.96 -13.38 0.87
CA SER A 79 -2.74 -14.62 0.88
C SER A 79 -4.12 -14.37 0.24
N LYS A 80 -4.76 -15.39 -0.34
CA LYS A 80 -6.12 -15.26 -0.93
C LYS A 80 -7.12 -14.60 0.03
N GLU A 81 -7.03 -14.93 1.32
CA GLU A 81 -7.87 -14.34 2.38
C GLU A 81 -7.66 -12.82 2.53
N GLU A 82 -6.43 -12.31 2.35
CA GLU A 82 -6.12 -10.88 2.51
C GLU A 82 -6.51 -10.02 1.31
N LEU A 83 -6.67 -10.67 0.15
CA LEU A 83 -7.20 -10.09 -1.09
C LEU A 83 -8.73 -10.01 -1.07
N GLU A 84 -9.40 -10.98 -0.44
CA GLU A 84 -10.88 -11.04 -0.34
C GLU A 84 -11.43 -10.18 0.82
N ASN A 85 -10.66 -10.01 1.91
CA ASN A 85 -11.04 -9.23 3.08
C ASN A 85 -11.13 -7.70 2.85
N GLY A 86 -10.93 -7.19 1.63
CA GLY A 86 -11.29 -5.80 1.27
C GLY A 86 -12.80 -5.57 1.17
N THR A 87 -13.62 -6.63 1.18
CA THR A 87 -15.07 -6.53 0.91
C THR A 87 -15.96 -6.72 2.15
N THR A 88 -15.42 -6.92 3.36
CA THR A 88 -16.26 -7.24 4.52
C THR A 88 -16.02 -6.30 5.71
N LYS A 89 -16.92 -5.31 5.81
CA LYS A 89 -17.36 -4.53 6.99
C LYS A 89 -16.33 -3.77 7.83
#